data_AF-A0A2W6AY82-F1
#
_entry.id   AF-A0A2W6AY82-F1
#
_cell.length_a   1.000
_cell.length_b   1.000
_cell.length_c   1.000
_cell.angle_alpha   90.00
_cell.angle_beta   90.00
_cell.angle_gamma   90.00
#
_symmetry.space_group_name_H-M   'P 1'
#
loop_
_entity.id
_entity.type
_entity.pdbx_description
1 polymer ?
#
loop_
_entity_poly.entity_id
_entity_poly.type
_entity_poly.pdbx_seq_one_letter_code
_entity_poly.pdbx_strand_id
1 'polypeptide(L)'
;MICIAACLISMILFLRANDAERKRPLPWLFVAATVFGAGVWAFHFIAELAYKPDFPISFDAGLTVSSFVAAIGAVWLGMFVAHRFAAPVLGGAMIGAGIATMHYMGMAALRAPTQLHFDAGYVLASGAIAMTAAAAAMRVSSRRPAVWGRLMAVVLLVLAIAGLQLTSMAAVTLVPDPLIATPGNAVAPTVLAVMIATVTALIAGLGLLGLIADNYLAERIRRSEDHVARAQRIAHTGSIEQDLRTGAIAWSGETYRIFGLDPNLPAPVGKAFLALVHPDDRTFARQAAAAGRIPDKPCVDLRFRIVQPAWGRGEMDSSRIRIGLGSAWRGGPMDRDIQGRDRGL
;
A
#
# COMPACT_ATOMS: atom_id res chain seq x y z
N MET A 1 -20.01 1.74 -11.19
CA MET A 1 -19.43 1.62 -9.83
C MET A 1 -18.33 0.57 -9.74
N ILE A 2 -18.51 -0.66 -10.27
CA ILE A 2 -17.52 -1.76 -10.22
C ILE A 2 -16.14 -1.35 -10.76
N CYS A 3 -16.10 -0.72 -11.94
CA CYS A 3 -14.85 -0.26 -12.56
C CYS A 3 -14.04 0.68 -11.67
N ILE A 4 -14.69 1.64 -11.00
CA ILE A 4 -14.02 2.61 -10.11
C ILE A 4 -13.41 1.87 -8.91
N ALA A 5 -14.16 0.97 -8.29
CA ALA A 5 -13.68 0.17 -7.16
C ALA A 5 -12.49 -0.71 -7.56
N ALA A 6 -12.56 -1.40 -8.70
CA ALA A 6 -11.47 -2.21 -9.23
C ALA A 6 -10.20 -1.38 -9.52
N CYS A 7 -10.36 -0.21 -10.15
CA CYS A 7 -9.26 0.73 -10.38
C CYS A 7 -8.61 1.20 -9.08
N LEU A 8 -9.42 1.55 -8.08
CA LEU A 8 -8.95 2.04 -6.78
C LEU A 8 -8.20 0.94 -6.00
N ILE A 9 -8.79 -0.23 -5.87
CA ILE A 9 -8.19 -1.38 -5.16
C ILE A 9 -6.88 -1.78 -5.85
N SER A 10 -6.90 -1.92 -7.17
CA SER A 10 -5.71 -2.26 -7.95
C SER A 10 -4.60 -1.22 -7.78
N MET A 11 -4.92 0.07 -7.84
CA MET A 11 -3.93 1.14 -7.63
C MET A 11 -3.33 1.10 -6.22
N ILE A 12 -4.12 0.80 -5.19
CA ILE A 12 -3.62 0.64 -3.81
C ILE A 12 -2.64 -0.54 -3.74
N LEU A 13 -3.00 -1.69 -4.34
CA LEU A 13 -2.16 -2.88 -4.35
C LEU A 13 -0.87 -2.67 -5.16
N PHE A 14 -0.95 -1.98 -6.30
CA PHE A 14 0.20 -1.63 -7.13
C PHE A 14 1.19 -0.73 -6.38
N LEU A 15 0.70 0.31 -5.70
CA LEU A 15 1.55 1.20 -4.91
C LEU A 15 2.15 0.49 -3.69
N ARG A 16 1.40 -0.42 -3.05
CA ARG A 16 1.94 -1.31 -2.00
C ARG A 16 3.04 -2.23 -2.50
N ALA A 17 2.95 -2.67 -3.76
CA ALA A 17 4.00 -3.47 -4.39
C ALA A 17 5.27 -2.65 -4.66
N ASN A 18 5.15 -1.34 -4.85
CA ASN A 18 6.26 -0.41 -5.11
C ASN A 18 6.88 0.18 -3.84
N ASP A 19 6.44 -0.23 -2.66
CA ASP A 19 7.01 0.23 -1.39
C ASP A 19 8.46 -0.24 -1.24
N ALA A 20 9.37 0.67 -0.90
CA ALA A 20 10.82 0.43 -0.93
C ALA A 20 11.28 -0.63 0.08
N GLU A 21 10.50 -0.84 1.15
CA GLU A 21 10.78 -1.82 2.20
C GLU A 21 10.24 -3.22 1.88
N ARG A 22 9.52 -3.38 0.75
CA ARG A 22 8.81 -4.62 0.40
C ARG A 22 9.76 -5.67 -0.17
N LYS A 23 9.94 -6.78 0.57
CA LYS A 23 10.79 -7.91 0.13
C LYS A 23 10.19 -8.77 -1.01
N ARG A 24 8.88 -8.74 -1.23
CA ARG A 24 8.17 -9.61 -2.20
C ARG A 24 7.07 -8.85 -2.98
N PRO A 25 7.42 -8.09 -4.04
CA PRO A 25 6.48 -7.23 -4.76
C PRO A 25 5.59 -8.00 -5.77
N LEU A 26 6.10 -9.06 -6.39
CA LEU A 26 5.41 -9.75 -7.52
C LEU A 26 4.01 -10.32 -7.20
N PRO A 27 3.75 -10.95 -6.03
CA PRO A 27 2.40 -11.43 -5.70
C PRO A 27 1.38 -10.28 -5.59
N TRP A 28 1.80 -9.11 -5.11
CA TRP A 28 0.93 -7.94 -5.02
C TRP A 28 0.57 -7.38 -6.39
N LEU A 29 1.53 -7.37 -7.33
CA LEU A 29 1.27 -7.01 -8.72
C LEU A 29 0.29 -7.98 -9.38
N PHE A 30 0.41 -9.29 -9.11
CA PHE A 30 -0.53 -10.29 -9.61
C PHE A 30 -1.94 -10.07 -9.08
N VAL A 31 -2.11 -9.88 -7.76
CA VAL A 31 -3.44 -9.60 -7.18
C VAL A 31 -4.00 -8.27 -7.72
N ALA A 32 -3.17 -7.23 -7.85
CA ALA A 32 -3.58 -5.96 -8.45
C ALA A 32 -4.08 -6.12 -9.89
N ALA A 33 -3.37 -6.92 -10.69
CA ALA A 33 -3.72 -7.19 -12.08
C ALA A 33 -5.00 -8.04 -12.20
N THR A 34 -5.18 -9.04 -11.32
CA THR A 34 -6.40 -9.84 -11.28
C THR A 34 -7.61 -8.97 -10.97
N VAL A 35 -7.53 -8.10 -9.96
CA VAL A 35 -8.64 -7.19 -9.59
C VAL A 35 -8.97 -6.22 -10.73
N PHE A 36 -7.95 -5.61 -11.34
CA PHE A 36 -8.16 -4.65 -12.42
C PHE A 36 -8.68 -5.35 -13.70
N GLY A 37 -7.99 -6.39 -14.16
CA GLY A 37 -8.36 -7.14 -15.36
C GLY A 37 -9.78 -7.71 -15.27
N ALA A 38 -10.16 -8.27 -14.11
CA ALA A 38 -11.51 -8.74 -13.88
C ALA A 38 -12.54 -7.59 -13.85
N GLY A 39 -12.18 -6.42 -13.31
CA GLY A 39 -13.02 -5.23 -13.34
C GLY A 39 -13.24 -4.68 -14.75
N VAL A 40 -12.21 -4.66 -15.60
CA VAL A 40 -12.32 -4.26 -17.02
C VAL A 40 -13.20 -5.27 -17.77
N TRP A 41 -12.96 -6.57 -17.59
CA TRP A 41 -13.76 -7.64 -18.20
C TRP A 41 -15.22 -7.57 -17.80
N ALA A 42 -15.50 -7.42 -16.51
CA ALA A 42 -16.86 -7.24 -16.00
C ALA A 42 -17.52 -5.99 -16.59
N PHE A 43 -16.83 -4.85 -16.65
CA PHE A 43 -17.37 -3.63 -17.22
C PHE A 43 -17.77 -3.79 -18.69
N HIS A 44 -16.92 -4.42 -19.49
CA HIS A 44 -17.18 -4.67 -20.91
C HIS A 44 -18.44 -5.51 -21.12
N PHE A 45 -18.54 -6.68 -20.49
CA PHE A 45 -19.69 -7.56 -20.67
C PHE A 45 -20.97 -7.03 -19.99
N ILE A 46 -20.86 -6.25 -18.91
CA ILE A 46 -22.04 -5.52 -18.37
C ILE A 46 -22.56 -4.53 -19.41
N ALA A 47 -21.67 -3.84 -20.13
CA ALA A 47 -22.07 -2.90 -21.17
C ALA A 47 -22.75 -3.62 -22.36
N GLU A 48 -22.25 -4.78 -22.76
CA GLU A 48 -22.90 -5.60 -23.80
C GLU A 48 -24.25 -6.17 -23.35
N LEU A 49 -24.37 -6.64 -22.10
CA LEU A 49 -25.64 -7.10 -21.54
C LEU A 49 -26.69 -5.98 -21.40
N ALA A 50 -26.24 -4.72 -21.30
CA ALA A 50 -27.11 -3.57 -21.29
C ALA A 50 -27.66 -3.23 -22.68
N TYR A 51 -27.01 -3.70 -23.75
CA TYR A 51 -27.51 -3.57 -25.12
C TYR A 51 -28.64 -4.57 -25.35
N LYS A 52 -29.80 -4.07 -25.80
CA LYS A 52 -31.02 -4.87 -26.02
C LYS A 52 -31.39 -4.85 -27.51
N PRO A 53 -30.80 -5.72 -28.33
CA PRO A 53 -31.20 -5.86 -29.72
C PRO A 53 -32.53 -6.62 -29.85
N ASP A 54 -33.18 -6.47 -31.00
CA ASP A 54 -34.45 -7.16 -31.34
C ASP A 54 -34.26 -8.64 -31.71
N PHE A 55 -33.04 -9.18 -31.57
CA PHE A 55 -32.67 -10.56 -31.89
C PHE A 55 -31.93 -11.21 -30.72
N PRO A 56 -31.99 -12.55 -30.60
CA PRO A 56 -31.30 -13.26 -29.52
C PRO A 56 -29.77 -13.11 -29.64
N ILE A 57 -29.14 -12.80 -28.50
CA ILE A 57 -27.67 -12.73 -28.37
C ILE A 57 -27.16 -13.81 -27.43
N SER A 58 -25.98 -14.33 -27.74
CA SER A 58 -25.24 -15.28 -26.91
C SER A 58 -23.74 -15.04 -27.06
N PHE A 59 -22.92 -15.73 -26.28
CA PHE A 59 -21.47 -15.51 -26.27
C PHE A 59 -20.70 -16.82 -26.45
N ASP A 60 -19.62 -16.80 -27.21
CA ASP A 60 -18.71 -17.93 -27.34
C ASP A 60 -17.96 -18.18 -26.01
N ALA A 61 -18.11 -19.36 -25.43
CA ALA A 61 -17.50 -19.69 -24.14
C ALA A 61 -15.95 -19.57 -24.17
N GLY A 62 -15.32 -20.01 -25.26
CA GLY A 62 -13.85 -20.02 -25.37
C GLY A 62 -13.27 -18.63 -25.47
N LEU A 63 -13.86 -17.77 -26.30
CA LEU A 63 -13.46 -16.36 -26.42
C LEU A 63 -13.76 -15.57 -25.14
N THR A 64 -14.88 -15.85 -24.48
CA THR A 64 -15.23 -15.21 -23.21
C THR A 64 -14.20 -15.51 -22.13
N VAL A 65 -13.80 -16.79 -21.95
CA VAL A 65 -12.80 -17.18 -20.95
C VAL A 65 -11.40 -16.70 -21.33
N SER A 66 -11.01 -16.84 -22.59
CA SER A 66 -9.70 -16.34 -23.03
C SER A 66 -9.59 -14.81 -22.91
N SER A 67 -10.68 -14.06 -23.09
CA SER A 67 -10.69 -12.59 -22.91
C SER A 67 -10.41 -12.20 -21.47
N PHE A 68 -10.97 -12.94 -20.51
CA PHE A 68 -10.69 -12.76 -19.09
C PHE A 68 -9.21 -13.00 -18.76
N VAL A 69 -8.65 -14.11 -19.25
CA VAL A 69 -7.23 -14.45 -19.04
C VAL A 69 -6.31 -13.43 -19.70
N ALA A 70 -6.61 -13.02 -20.93
CA ALA A 70 -5.85 -12.00 -21.65
C ALA A 70 -5.87 -10.66 -20.91
N ALA A 71 -7.00 -10.26 -20.33
CA ALA A 71 -7.12 -9.05 -19.52
C ALA A 71 -6.13 -9.07 -18.35
N ILE A 72 -6.15 -10.15 -17.56
CA ILE A 72 -5.31 -10.29 -16.37
C ILE A 72 -3.83 -10.35 -16.78
N GLY A 73 -3.50 -11.14 -17.80
CA GLY A 73 -2.13 -11.31 -18.28
C GLY A 73 -1.52 -10.01 -18.80
N ALA A 74 -2.26 -9.26 -19.64
CA ALA A 74 -1.77 -8.01 -20.20
C ALA A 74 -1.58 -6.92 -19.13
N VAL A 75 -2.52 -6.83 -18.19
CA VAL A 75 -2.42 -5.88 -17.06
C VAL A 75 -1.24 -6.25 -16.16
N TRP A 76 -1.08 -7.54 -15.85
CA TRP A 76 0.04 -8.02 -15.04
C TRP A 76 1.38 -7.71 -15.69
N LEU A 77 1.50 -7.97 -16.99
CA LEU A 77 2.72 -7.67 -17.74
C LEU A 77 3.01 -6.16 -17.74
N GLY A 78 2.01 -5.32 -17.96
CA GLY A 78 2.18 -3.86 -17.93
C GLY A 78 2.59 -3.35 -16.55
N MET A 79 1.97 -3.84 -15.47
CA MET A 79 2.37 -3.52 -14.09
C MET A 79 3.77 -4.04 -13.75
N PHE A 80 4.11 -5.25 -14.21
CA PHE A 80 5.44 -5.84 -14.05
C PHE A 80 6.51 -4.98 -14.74
N VAL A 81 6.27 -4.54 -15.97
CA VAL A 81 7.20 -3.66 -16.70
C VAL A 81 7.33 -2.30 -16.01
N ALA A 82 6.21 -1.71 -15.58
CA ALA A 82 6.21 -0.45 -14.83
C ALA A 82 7.06 -0.54 -13.55
N HIS A 83 6.95 -1.64 -12.82
CA HIS A 83 7.71 -1.90 -11.60
C HIS A 83 9.18 -2.26 -11.86
N ARG A 84 9.42 -3.35 -12.61
CA ARG A 84 10.73 -3.99 -12.76
C ARG A 84 11.76 -3.11 -13.48
N PHE A 85 11.30 -2.31 -14.42
CA PHE A 85 12.16 -1.43 -15.24
C PHE A 85 11.99 0.05 -14.90
N ALA A 86 11.23 0.38 -13.84
CA ALA A 86 10.87 1.77 -13.50
C ALA A 86 10.32 2.56 -14.70
N ALA A 87 9.54 1.87 -15.56
CA ALA A 87 9.04 2.38 -16.83
C ALA A 87 7.50 2.56 -16.81
N PRO A 88 6.96 3.48 -15.98
CA PRO A 88 5.51 3.58 -15.76
C PRO A 88 4.73 3.94 -17.03
N VAL A 89 5.31 4.76 -17.93
CA VAL A 89 4.67 5.14 -19.19
C VAL A 89 4.50 3.93 -20.10
N LEU A 90 5.56 3.14 -20.27
CA LEU A 90 5.54 1.93 -21.08
C LEU A 90 4.58 0.90 -20.49
N GLY A 91 4.68 0.65 -19.19
CA GLY A 91 3.79 -0.28 -18.49
C GLY A 91 2.31 0.15 -18.59
N GLY A 92 2.02 1.44 -18.47
CA GLY A 92 0.67 1.98 -18.67
C GLY A 92 0.17 1.85 -20.10
N ALA A 93 1.02 2.10 -21.11
CA ALA A 93 0.66 1.87 -22.52
C ALA A 93 0.34 0.39 -22.78
N MET A 94 1.09 -0.54 -22.19
CA MET A 94 0.82 -1.98 -22.26
C MET A 94 -0.50 -2.36 -21.59
N ILE A 95 -0.82 -1.76 -20.43
CA ILE A 95 -2.13 -1.92 -19.79
C ILE A 95 -3.24 -1.46 -20.74
N GLY A 96 -3.11 -0.26 -21.33
CA GLY A 96 -4.09 0.26 -22.28
C GLY A 96 -4.27 -0.61 -23.53
N ALA A 97 -3.17 -1.13 -24.08
CA ALA A 97 -3.22 -2.11 -25.16
C ALA A 97 -3.94 -3.39 -24.73
N GLY A 98 -3.70 -3.87 -23.51
CA GLY A 98 -4.41 -5.01 -22.93
C GLY A 98 -5.93 -4.80 -22.80
N ILE A 99 -6.36 -3.60 -22.39
CA ILE A 99 -7.78 -3.22 -22.31
C ILE A 99 -8.39 -3.26 -23.73
N ALA A 100 -7.71 -2.71 -24.73
CA ALA A 100 -8.15 -2.74 -26.13
C ALA A 100 -8.26 -4.18 -26.67
N THR A 101 -7.21 -4.99 -26.48
CA THR A 101 -7.21 -6.40 -26.91
C THR A 101 -8.35 -7.18 -26.26
N MET A 102 -8.56 -7.02 -24.95
CA MET A 102 -9.66 -7.70 -24.27
C MET A 102 -11.01 -7.26 -24.82
N HIS A 103 -11.23 -5.95 -25.01
CA HIS A 103 -12.48 -5.43 -25.56
C HIS A 103 -12.81 -6.05 -26.93
N TYR A 104 -11.86 -6.07 -27.86
CA TYR A 104 -12.12 -6.63 -29.19
C TYR A 104 -12.26 -8.14 -29.17
N MET A 105 -11.58 -8.83 -28.26
CA MET A 105 -11.79 -10.27 -28.09
C MET A 105 -13.14 -10.60 -27.44
N GLY A 106 -13.65 -9.72 -26.57
CA GLY A 106 -15.00 -9.79 -26.03
C GLY A 106 -16.06 -9.55 -27.10
N MET A 107 -15.90 -8.51 -27.93
CA MET A 107 -16.75 -8.28 -29.10
C MET A 107 -16.76 -9.48 -30.06
N ALA A 108 -15.61 -10.10 -30.28
CA ALA A 108 -15.50 -11.30 -31.12
C ALA A 108 -16.21 -12.53 -30.52
N ALA A 109 -16.46 -12.53 -29.21
CA ALA A 109 -17.24 -13.56 -28.54
C ALA A 109 -18.73 -13.42 -28.81
N LEU A 110 -19.24 -12.24 -29.20
CA LEU A 110 -20.65 -12.03 -29.48
C LEU A 110 -21.14 -12.93 -30.63
N ARG A 111 -22.17 -13.72 -30.34
CA ARG A 111 -22.88 -14.57 -31.30
C ARG A 111 -24.31 -14.08 -31.43
N ALA A 112 -24.61 -13.52 -32.59
CA ALA A 112 -25.92 -13.04 -32.99
C ALA A 112 -26.11 -13.33 -34.49
N PRO A 113 -27.35 -13.39 -34.99
CA PRO A 113 -27.64 -13.53 -36.43
C PRO A 113 -27.34 -12.21 -37.16
N THR A 114 -26.10 -11.73 -37.07
CA THR A 114 -25.62 -10.46 -37.59
C THR A 114 -24.16 -10.59 -38.03
N GLN A 115 -23.79 -9.92 -39.12
CA GLN A 115 -22.39 -9.68 -39.46
C GLN A 115 -21.87 -8.45 -38.72
N LEU A 116 -20.72 -8.59 -38.05
CA LEU A 116 -20.04 -7.49 -37.35
C LEU A 116 -19.05 -6.83 -38.31
N HIS A 117 -19.28 -5.55 -38.61
CA HIS A 117 -18.34 -4.71 -39.34
C HIS A 117 -17.68 -3.71 -38.40
N PHE A 118 -16.36 -3.58 -38.50
CA PHE A 118 -15.57 -2.64 -37.71
C PHE A 118 -14.97 -1.55 -38.61
N ASP A 119 -15.18 -0.29 -38.24
CA ASP A 119 -14.44 0.81 -38.82
C ASP A 119 -13.02 0.88 -38.22
N ALA A 120 -12.01 0.70 -39.07
CA ALA A 120 -10.61 0.66 -38.64
C ALA A 120 -10.14 1.98 -37.99
N GLY A 121 -10.69 3.13 -38.39
CA GLY A 121 -10.36 4.42 -37.83
C GLY A 121 -10.78 4.53 -36.37
N TYR A 122 -12.01 4.15 -36.07
CA TYR A 122 -12.50 4.12 -34.68
C TYR A 122 -11.78 3.06 -33.83
N VAL A 123 -11.39 1.92 -34.42
CA VAL A 123 -10.62 0.87 -33.72
C VAL A 123 -9.24 1.37 -33.31
N LEU A 124 -8.52 2.04 -34.21
CA LEU A 124 -7.21 2.61 -33.91
C LEU A 124 -7.33 3.78 -32.91
N ALA A 125 -8.36 4.62 -33.05
CA ALA A 125 -8.60 5.74 -32.15
C ALA A 125 -8.91 5.28 -30.73
N SER A 126 -9.77 4.29 -30.55
CA SER A 126 -10.13 3.75 -29.23
C SER A 126 -8.91 3.13 -28.54
N GLY A 127 -8.09 2.38 -29.28
CA GLY A 127 -6.82 1.81 -28.81
C GLY A 127 -5.84 2.89 -28.37
N ALA A 128 -5.68 3.95 -29.18
CA ALA A 128 -4.83 5.10 -28.84
C ALA A 128 -5.31 5.82 -27.57
N ILE A 129 -6.63 6.02 -27.41
CA ILE A 129 -7.23 6.59 -26.20
C ILE A 129 -6.86 5.74 -24.98
N ALA A 130 -7.07 4.42 -25.05
CA ALA A 130 -6.76 3.51 -23.95
C ALA A 130 -5.27 3.55 -23.56
N MET A 131 -4.38 3.42 -24.55
CA MET A 131 -2.93 3.41 -24.35
C MET A 131 -2.42 4.72 -23.75
N THR A 132 -2.85 5.86 -24.30
CA THR A 132 -2.38 7.18 -23.84
C THR A 132 -2.92 7.53 -22.45
N ALA A 133 -4.20 7.28 -22.17
CA ALA A 133 -4.80 7.54 -20.87
C ALA A 133 -4.22 6.63 -19.78
N ALA A 134 -4.01 5.33 -20.06
CA ALA A 134 -3.40 4.41 -19.11
C ALA A 134 -1.91 4.72 -18.87
N ALA A 135 -1.16 5.12 -19.91
CA ALA A 135 0.22 5.61 -19.76
C ALA A 135 0.29 6.88 -18.90
N ALA A 136 -0.62 7.83 -19.11
CA ALA A 136 -0.73 9.02 -18.28
C ALA A 136 -1.08 8.68 -16.83
N ALA A 137 -2.00 7.75 -16.59
CA ALA A 137 -2.38 7.30 -15.25
C ALA A 137 -1.17 6.76 -14.47
N MET A 138 -0.39 5.88 -15.08
CA MET A 138 0.83 5.34 -14.47
C MET A 138 1.90 6.42 -14.28
N ARG A 139 2.06 7.36 -15.22
CA ARG A 139 3.01 8.47 -15.04
C ARG A 139 2.65 9.33 -13.83
N VAL A 140 1.37 9.66 -13.68
CA VAL A 140 0.84 10.52 -12.62
C VAL A 140 0.95 9.83 -11.27
N SER A 141 0.61 8.54 -11.17
CA SER A 141 0.73 7.77 -9.93
C SER A 141 2.17 7.71 -9.41
N SER A 142 3.17 7.76 -10.31
CA SER A 142 4.59 7.78 -9.94
C SER A 142 5.17 9.18 -9.62
N ARG A 143 4.49 10.30 -9.93
CA ARG A 143 5.06 11.67 -9.70
C ARG A 143 4.35 12.50 -8.64
N ARG A 144 3.07 12.25 -8.38
CA ARG A 144 2.24 13.12 -7.53
C ARG A 144 2.18 12.58 -6.09
N PRO A 145 1.83 13.43 -5.09
CA PRO A 145 1.64 13.01 -3.71
C PRO A 145 0.67 11.83 -3.60
N ALA A 146 0.90 10.92 -2.65
CA ALA A 146 0.25 9.61 -2.62
C ALA A 146 -1.28 9.64 -2.77
N VAL A 147 -2.01 10.55 -2.11
CA VAL A 147 -3.49 10.63 -2.25
C VAL A 147 -3.91 11.20 -3.61
N TRP A 148 -3.37 12.35 -4.00
CA TRP A 148 -3.76 13.04 -5.24
C TRP A 148 -3.35 12.29 -6.50
N GLY A 149 -2.14 11.73 -6.51
CA GLY A 149 -1.65 10.90 -7.61
C GLY A 149 -2.52 9.66 -7.82
N ARG A 150 -2.98 9.03 -6.73
CA ARG A 150 -3.91 7.90 -6.79
C ARG A 150 -5.26 8.28 -7.40
N LEU A 151 -5.90 9.35 -6.89
CA LEU A 151 -7.21 9.76 -7.38
C LEU A 151 -7.17 10.14 -8.87
N MET A 152 -6.17 10.92 -9.28
CA MET A 152 -5.99 11.29 -10.69
C MET A 152 -5.72 10.07 -11.57
N ALA A 153 -4.88 9.13 -11.12
CA ALA A 153 -4.61 7.92 -11.89
C ALA A 153 -5.85 7.04 -12.04
N VAL A 154 -6.68 6.91 -11.00
CA VAL A 154 -7.96 6.18 -11.08
C VAL A 154 -8.90 6.85 -12.07
N VAL A 155 -9.04 8.18 -12.04
CA VAL A 155 -9.85 8.92 -13.02
C VAL A 155 -9.37 8.65 -14.44
N LEU A 156 -8.06 8.75 -14.68
CA LEU A 156 -7.47 8.49 -16.00
C LEU A 156 -7.66 7.05 -16.47
N LEU A 157 -7.56 6.05 -15.58
CA LEU A 157 -7.84 4.65 -15.93
C LEU A 157 -9.32 4.43 -16.25
N VAL A 158 -10.23 5.04 -15.49
CA VAL A 158 -11.67 4.96 -15.78
C VAL A 158 -11.98 5.63 -17.13
N LEU A 159 -11.36 6.77 -17.42
CA LEU A 159 -11.48 7.43 -18.73
C LEU A 159 -10.88 6.58 -19.86
N ALA A 160 -9.78 5.86 -19.62
CA ALA A 160 -9.22 4.93 -20.59
C ALA A 160 -10.22 3.82 -20.95
N ILE A 161 -10.85 3.22 -19.94
CA ILE A 161 -11.81 2.12 -20.09
C ILE A 161 -13.10 2.62 -20.76
N ALA A 162 -13.69 3.70 -20.23
CA ALA A 162 -14.94 4.25 -20.76
C ALA A 162 -14.75 4.85 -22.16
N GLY A 163 -13.64 5.57 -22.38
CA GLY A 163 -13.29 6.14 -23.68
C GLY A 163 -13.11 5.07 -24.74
N LEU A 164 -12.33 4.03 -24.45
CA LEU A 164 -12.22 2.85 -25.33
C LEU A 164 -13.61 2.26 -25.62
N GLN A 165 -14.39 1.96 -24.59
CA GLN A 165 -15.69 1.29 -24.76
C GLN A 165 -16.63 2.10 -25.65
N LEU A 166 -16.78 3.40 -25.39
CA LEU A 166 -17.68 4.27 -26.16
C LEU A 166 -17.23 4.44 -27.60
N THR A 167 -15.94 4.70 -27.82
CA THR A 167 -15.38 4.86 -29.16
C THR A 167 -15.43 3.56 -29.96
N SER A 168 -15.18 2.41 -29.31
CA SER A 168 -15.28 1.11 -29.96
C SER A 168 -16.72 0.74 -30.30
N MET A 169 -17.71 1.10 -29.48
CA MET A 169 -19.13 0.89 -29.82
C MET A 169 -19.55 1.72 -31.03
N ALA A 170 -18.99 2.93 -31.20
CA ALA A 170 -19.19 3.72 -32.41
C ALA A 170 -18.52 3.11 -33.67
N ALA A 171 -17.55 2.20 -33.49
CA ALA A 171 -16.88 1.51 -34.58
C ALA A 171 -17.70 0.37 -35.19
N VAL A 172 -18.69 -0.14 -34.47
CA VAL A 172 -19.37 -1.40 -34.79
C VAL A 172 -20.67 -1.14 -35.53
N THR A 173 -20.85 -1.80 -36.67
CA THR A 173 -22.13 -1.90 -37.36
C THR A 173 -22.58 -3.35 -37.38
N LEU A 174 -23.79 -3.62 -36.90
CA LEU A 174 -24.43 -4.93 -36.92
C LEU A 174 -25.39 -5.00 -38.10
N VAL A 175 -25.09 -5.86 -39.08
CA VAL A 175 -25.95 -6.09 -40.24
C VAL A 175 -26.66 -7.44 -40.04
N PRO A 176 -27.99 -7.50 -39.85
CA PRO A 176 -28.72 -8.75 -39.66
C PRO A 176 -28.53 -9.72 -40.82
N ASP A 177 -28.20 -10.97 -40.51
CA ASP A 177 -28.03 -12.06 -41.46
C ASP A 177 -28.68 -13.34 -40.92
N PRO A 178 -29.88 -13.71 -41.44
CA PRO A 178 -30.64 -14.85 -40.96
C PRO A 178 -30.03 -16.22 -41.34
N LEU A 179 -28.99 -16.25 -42.18
CA LEU A 179 -28.29 -17.49 -42.55
C LEU A 179 -27.26 -17.94 -41.49
N ILE A 180 -26.94 -17.08 -40.52
CA ILE A 180 -25.99 -17.38 -39.45
C ILE A 180 -26.70 -18.17 -38.35
N ALA A 181 -26.41 -19.47 -38.26
CA ALA A 181 -26.87 -20.33 -37.17
C ALA A 181 -26.10 -20.04 -35.87
N THR A 182 -26.78 -20.03 -34.73
CA THR A 182 -26.14 -19.90 -33.41
C THR A 182 -25.39 -21.19 -33.03
N PRO A 183 -24.06 -21.16 -32.79
CA PRO A 183 -23.26 -22.34 -32.45
C PRO A 183 -23.65 -23.00 -31.12
N GLY A 184 -23.26 -24.27 -30.93
CA GLY A 184 -23.59 -25.08 -29.74
C GLY A 184 -22.78 -24.81 -28.46
N ASN A 185 -21.73 -23.98 -28.49
CA ASN A 185 -20.89 -23.59 -27.34
C ASN A 185 -21.28 -22.21 -26.76
N ALA A 186 -22.54 -21.82 -26.94
CA ALA A 186 -23.08 -20.52 -26.56
C ALA A 186 -23.34 -20.39 -25.05
N VAL A 187 -22.77 -19.36 -24.45
CA VAL A 187 -23.07 -18.89 -23.09
C VAL A 187 -24.27 -17.97 -23.15
N ALA A 188 -25.32 -18.31 -22.40
CA ALA A 188 -26.50 -17.47 -22.27
C ALA A 188 -26.17 -16.18 -21.49
N PRO A 189 -26.83 -15.04 -21.81
CA PRO A 189 -26.68 -13.78 -21.09
C PRO A 189 -26.84 -13.91 -19.57
N THR A 190 -27.74 -14.78 -19.11
CA THR A 190 -27.99 -15.05 -17.69
C THR A 190 -26.80 -15.72 -17.00
N VAL A 191 -26.18 -16.72 -17.65
CA VAL A 191 -24.98 -17.40 -17.12
C VAL A 191 -23.82 -16.43 -17.04
N LEU A 192 -23.63 -15.59 -18.07
CA LEU A 192 -22.63 -14.54 -18.06
C LEU A 192 -22.85 -13.51 -16.94
N ALA A 193 -24.09 -13.08 -16.73
CA ALA A 193 -24.43 -12.18 -15.62
C ALA A 193 -24.10 -12.80 -14.24
N VAL A 194 -24.39 -14.09 -14.04
CA VAL A 194 -24.03 -14.82 -12.81
C VAL A 194 -22.51 -14.92 -12.65
N MET A 195 -21.76 -15.19 -13.72
CA MET A 195 -20.29 -15.20 -13.68
C MET A 195 -19.74 -13.83 -13.25
N ILE A 196 -20.24 -12.75 -13.85
CA ILE A 196 -19.83 -11.38 -13.50
C ILE A 196 -20.16 -11.05 -12.05
N ALA A 197 -21.37 -11.39 -11.59
CA ALA A 197 -21.77 -11.19 -10.20
C ALA A 197 -20.87 -11.95 -9.23
N THR A 198 -20.53 -13.20 -9.56
CA THR A 198 -19.64 -14.05 -8.76
C THR A 198 -18.23 -13.45 -8.69
N VAL A 199 -17.63 -13.10 -9.82
CA VAL A 199 -16.30 -12.47 -9.87
C VAL A 199 -16.29 -11.14 -9.10
N THR A 200 -17.33 -10.33 -9.25
CA THR A 200 -17.46 -9.05 -8.53
C THR A 200 -17.57 -9.26 -7.02
N ALA A 201 -18.37 -10.23 -6.58
CA ALA A 201 -18.50 -10.58 -5.16
C ALA A 201 -17.18 -11.09 -4.57
N LEU A 202 -16.43 -11.90 -5.32
CA LEU A 202 -15.10 -12.37 -4.89
C LEU A 202 -14.09 -11.22 -4.76
N ILE A 203 -14.05 -10.30 -5.72
CA ILE A 203 -13.17 -9.11 -5.65
C ILE A 203 -13.54 -8.22 -4.47
N ALA A 204 -14.84 -7.96 -4.27
CA ALA A 204 -15.33 -7.17 -3.14
C ALA A 204 -15.01 -7.84 -1.80
N GLY A 205 -15.20 -9.16 -1.70
CA GLY A 205 -14.89 -9.95 -0.52
C GLY A 205 -13.39 -9.93 -0.17
N LEU A 206 -12.51 -10.13 -1.16
CA LEU A 206 -11.06 -10.03 -0.98
C LEU A 206 -10.63 -8.60 -0.58
N GLY A 207 -11.23 -7.58 -1.19
CA GLY A 207 -10.99 -6.18 -0.83
C GLY A 207 -11.38 -5.87 0.62
N LEU A 208 -12.54 -6.36 1.06
CA LEU A 208 -13.03 -6.21 2.42
C LEU A 208 -12.15 -6.96 3.43
N LEU A 209 -11.77 -8.20 3.13
CA LEU A 209 -10.85 -8.99 3.97
C LEU A 209 -9.49 -8.28 4.11
N GLY A 210 -8.97 -7.72 3.03
CA GLY A 210 -7.74 -6.91 3.06
C GLY A 210 -7.86 -5.71 4.01
N LEU A 211 -8.96 -4.97 3.93
CA LEU A 211 -9.22 -3.81 4.80
C LEU A 211 -9.34 -4.21 6.29
N ILE A 212 -10.06 -5.30 6.56
CA ILE A 212 -10.22 -5.83 7.92
C ILE A 212 -8.88 -6.30 8.49
N ALA A 213 -8.11 -7.04 7.70
CA ALA A 213 -6.79 -7.52 8.11
C ALA A 213 -5.83 -6.37 8.40
N ASP A 214 -5.80 -5.32 7.55
CA ASP A 214 -4.98 -4.13 7.76
C ASP A 214 -5.36 -3.42 9.07
N ASN A 215 -6.67 -3.22 9.31
CA ASN A 215 -7.16 -2.59 10.53
C ASN A 215 -6.83 -3.45 11.77
N TYR A 216 -6.96 -4.77 11.68
CA TYR A 216 -6.63 -5.69 12.76
C TYR A 216 -5.13 -5.67 13.11
N LEU A 217 -4.26 -5.63 12.09
CA LEU A 217 -2.81 -5.54 12.29
C LEU A 217 -2.41 -4.21 12.92
N ALA A 218 -2.98 -3.09 12.43
CA ALA A 218 -2.73 -1.77 13.01
C ALA A 218 -3.18 -1.70 14.48
N GLU A 219 -4.35 -2.26 14.80
CA GLU A 219 -4.86 -2.37 16.17
C GLU A 219 -3.94 -3.20 17.05
N ARG A 220 -3.45 -4.34 16.54
CA ARG A 220 -2.56 -5.23 17.28
C ARG A 220 -1.23 -4.57 17.61
N ILE A 221 -0.68 -3.80 16.67
CA ILE A 221 0.54 -2.99 16.90
C ILE A 221 0.27 -1.97 18.00
N ARG A 222 -0.80 -1.18 17.88
CA ARG A 222 -1.14 -0.16 18.87
C ARG A 222 -1.33 -0.74 20.28
N ARG A 223 -2.04 -1.87 20.41
CA ARG A 223 -2.20 -2.56 21.70
C ARG A 223 -0.88 -3.06 22.27
N SER A 224 0.00 -3.58 21.43
CA SER A 224 1.32 -4.02 21.87
C SER A 224 2.15 -2.85 22.38
N GLU A 225 2.13 -1.71 21.69
CA GLU A 225 2.80 -0.48 22.10
C GLU A 225 2.23 0.05 23.42
N ASP A 226 0.90 0.05 23.57
CA ASP A 226 0.23 0.46 24.82
C ASP A 226 0.58 -0.43 26.01
N HIS A 227 0.69 -1.75 25.80
CA HIS A 227 1.10 -2.70 26.83
C HIS A 227 2.54 -2.45 27.26
N VAL A 228 3.47 -2.26 26.32
CA VAL A 228 4.87 -1.93 26.62
C VAL A 228 4.97 -0.60 27.35
N ALA A 229 4.30 0.44 26.85
CA ALA A 229 4.31 1.75 27.47
C ALA A 229 3.70 1.74 28.88
N ARG A 230 2.71 0.88 29.14
CA ARG A 230 2.11 0.70 30.47
C ARG A 230 3.04 -0.07 31.41
N ALA A 231 3.67 -1.15 30.94
CA ALA A 231 4.64 -1.91 31.72
C ALA A 231 5.82 -1.02 32.16
N GLN A 232 6.36 -0.21 31.24
CA GLN A 232 7.39 0.79 31.52
C GLN A 232 6.98 1.79 32.59
N ARG A 233 5.75 2.33 32.50
CA ARG A 233 5.20 3.24 33.51
C ARG A 233 5.08 2.61 34.90
N ILE A 234 4.57 1.37 34.99
CA ILE A 234 4.36 0.67 36.27
C ILE A 234 5.71 0.30 36.89
N ALA A 235 6.66 -0.15 36.07
CA ALA A 235 8.00 -0.51 36.52
C ALA A 235 8.93 0.69 36.69
N HIS A 236 8.44 1.93 36.46
CA HIS A 236 9.27 3.15 36.42
C HIS A 236 10.55 2.97 35.60
N THR A 237 10.44 2.20 34.51
CA THR A 237 11.56 1.79 33.67
C THR A 237 11.42 2.41 32.28
N GLY A 238 12.33 3.30 31.92
CA GLY A 238 12.43 3.88 30.57
C GLY A 238 13.18 2.98 29.59
N SER A 239 13.08 3.28 28.29
CA SER A 239 13.98 2.73 27.28
C SER A 239 14.50 3.83 26.36
N ILE A 240 15.71 3.61 25.84
CA ILE A 240 16.36 4.47 24.87
C ILE A 240 16.80 3.59 23.71
N GLU A 241 16.29 3.86 22.52
CA GLU A 241 16.68 3.19 21.29
C GLU A 241 17.54 4.11 20.44
N GLN A 242 18.55 3.54 19.77
CA GLN A 242 19.38 4.28 18.82
C GLN A 242 19.45 3.53 17.50
N ASP A 243 19.14 4.21 16.40
CA ASP A 243 19.38 3.72 15.05
C ASP A 243 20.87 3.88 14.73
N LEU A 244 21.58 2.76 14.55
CA LEU A 244 23.02 2.75 14.30
C LEU A 244 23.40 3.27 12.91
N ARG A 245 22.46 3.28 11.96
CA ARG A 245 22.69 3.74 10.59
C ARG A 245 22.50 5.25 10.48
N THR A 246 21.44 5.78 11.10
CA THR A 246 21.12 7.22 11.03
C THR A 246 21.66 8.01 12.22
N GLY A 247 22.01 7.33 13.31
CA GLY A 247 22.39 7.95 14.59
C GLY A 247 21.19 8.48 15.39
N ALA A 248 19.96 8.35 14.88
CA ALA A 248 18.77 8.86 15.55
C ALA A 248 18.53 8.15 16.89
N ILE A 249 18.16 8.91 17.91
CA ILE A 249 17.86 8.39 19.26
C ILE A 249 16.38 8.61 19.54
N ALA A 250 15.69 7.54 19.96
CA ALA A 250 14.30 7.56 20.40
C ALA A 250 14.22 7.24 21.89
N TRP A 251 13.54 8.09 22.65
CA TRP A 251 13.27 7.88 24.07
C TRP A 251 11.83 7.39 24.24
N SER A 252 11.61 6.41 25.12
CA SER A 252 10.25 6.07 25.52
C SER A 252 9.61 7.22 26.28
N GLY A 253 8.27 7.26 26.29
CA GLY A 253 7.54 8.28 27.05
C GLY A 253 7.85 8.25 28.55
N GLU A 254 8.23 7.10 29.10
CA GLU A 254 8.66 7.00 30.50
C GLU A 254 10.06 7.58 30.72
N THR A 255 10.98 7.42 29.77
CA THR A 255 12.30 8.07 29.84
C THR A 255 12.16 9.59 29.94
N TYR A 256 11.29 10.21 29.12
CA TYR A 256 11.02 11.65 29.26
C TYR A 256 10.48 12.01 30.65
N ARG A 257 9.58 11.21 31.24
CA ARG A 257 9.08 11.44 32.60
C ARG A 257 10.17 11.31 33.67
N ILE A 258 11.03 10.29 33.56
CA ILE A 258 12.15 10.07 34.49
C ILE A 258 13.10 11.29 34.51
N PHE A 259 13.33 11.91 33.35
CA PHE A 259 14.15 13.11 33.22
C PHE A 259 13.40 14.44 33.43
N GLY A 260 12.08 14.41 33.63
CA GLY A 260 11.26 15.62 33.78
C GLY A 260 11.19 16.50 32.54
N LEU A 261 11.18 15.88 31.35
CA LEU A 261 11.15 16.55 30.06
C LEU A 261 9.79 16.41 29.36
N ASP A 262 9.49 17.35 28.45
CA ASP A 262 8.34 17.26 27.57
C ASP A 262 8.58 16.21 26.47
N PRO A 263 7.75 15.15 26.38
CA PRO A 263 7.87 14.11 25.35
C PRO A 263 7.61 14.62 23.92
N ASN A 264 7.08 15.83 23.74
CA ASN A 264 6.91 16.45 22.43
C ASN A 264 8.19 17.10 21.90
N LEU A 265 9.23 17.24 22.73
CA LEU A 265 10.52 17.77 22.32
C LEU A 265 11.44 16.64 21.80
N PRO A 266 12.39 16.94 20.90
CA PRO A 266 13.37 15.96 20.46
C PRO A 266 14.19 15.41 21.63
N ALA A 267 14.56 14.14 21.56
CA ALA A 267 15.38 13.50 22.58
C ALA A 267 16.70 14.27 22.75
N PRO A 268 17.10 14.65 23.97
CA PRO A 268 18.31 15.42 24.19
C PRO A 268 19.53 14.55 23.87
N VAL A 269 20.45 15.12 23.09
CA VAL A 269 21.70 14.45 22.67
C VAL A 269 22.92 15.29 23.01
N GLY A 270 24.08 14.63 23.19
CA GLY A 270 25.35 15.29 23.41
C GLY A 270 25.34 16.23 24.63
N LYS A 271 25.60 17.53 24.40
CA LYS A 271 25.64 18.55 25.47
C LYS A 271 24.29 18.71 26.18
N ALA A 272 23.16 18.57 25.46
CA ALA A 272 21.84 18.68 26.05
C ALA A 272 21.55 17.54 27.03
N PHE A 273 21.97 16.31 26.70
CA PHE A 273 21.89 15.18 27.62
C PHE A 273 22.81 15.36 28.83
N LEU A 274 24.06 15.78 28.61
CA LEU A 274 25.02 15.99 29.71
C LEU A 274 24.58 17.10 30.68
N ALA A 275 23.77 18.06 30.24
CA ALA A 275 23.19 19.07 31.11
C ALA A 275 22.22 18.47 32.15
N LEU A 276 21.57 17.35 31.82
CA LEU A 276 20.67 16.60 32.69
C LEU A 276 21.41 15.66 33.64
N VAL A 277 22.72 15.48 33.47
CA VAL A 277 23.57 14.68 34.37
C VAL A 277 24.24 15.61 35.38
N HIS A 278 24.29 15.16 36.65
CA HIS A 278 24.95 15.88 37.74
C HIS A 278 26.40 16.23 37.38
N PRO A 279 26.89 17.45 37.66
CA PRO A 279 28.23 17.91 37.27
C PRO A 279 29.36 16.91 37.55
N ASP A 280 29.37 16.32 38.74
CA ASP A 280 30.38 15.33 39.16
C ASP A 280 30.36 14.04 38.34
N ASP A 281 29.19 13.65 37.81
CA ASP A 281 28.99 12.37 37.13
C ASP A 281 29.15 12.53 35.59
N ARG A 282 29.27 13.77 35.07
CA ARG A 282 29.33 14.06 33.62
C ARG A 282 30.53 13.42 32.94
N THR A 283 31.70 13.42 33.59
CA THR A 283 32.93 12.87 33.01
C THR A 283 32.79 11.36 32.83
N PHE A 284 32.25 10.67 33.84
CA PHE A 284 31.95 9.25 33.78
C PHE A 284 30.90 8.93 32.72
N ALA A 285 29.77 9.64 32.70
CA ALA A 285 28.71 9.44 31.71
C ALA A 285 29.20 9.64 30.26
N ARG A 286 30.09 10.63 30.02
CA ARG A 286 30.69 10.87 28.69
C ARG A 286 31.62 9.73 28.25
N GLN A 287 32.45 9.23 29.16
CA GLN A 287 33.37 8.12 28.88
C GLN A 287 32.62 6.82 28.63
N ALA A 288 31.59 6.55 29.43
CA ALA A 288 30.69 5.42 29.27
C ALA A 288 29.94 5.43 27.93
N ALA A 289 29.37 6.56 27.54
CA ALA A 289 28.68 6.72 26.26
C ALA A 289 29.63 6.54 25.06
N ALA A 290 30.92 6.85 25.21
CA ALA A 290 31.94 6.59 24.20
C ALA A 290 32.35 5.10 24.15
N ALA A 291 32.40 4.43 25.32
CA ALA A 291 32.81 3.03 25.44
C ALA A 291 31.70 2.02 25.05
N GLY A 292 30.42 2.38 25.18
CA GLY A 292 29.26 1.55 24.82
C GLY A 292 28.95 1.45 23.32
N ARG A 293 29.76 2.08 22.45
CA ARG A 293 29.61 2.03 20.98
C ARG A 293 30.32 0.84 20.31
N ILE A 294 30.84 -0.10 21.11
CA ILE A 294 31.61 -1.24 20.61
C ILE A 294 30.66 -2.44 20.40
N PRO A 295 30.53 -2.98 19.17
CA PRO A 295 29.56 -4.03 18.82
C PRO A 295 29.62 -5.32 19.65
N ASP A 296 30.74 -5.60 20.32
CA ASP A 296 31.00 -6.85 21.04
C ASP A 296 31.18 -6.70 22.57
N LYS A 297 30.87 -5.54 23.16
CA LYS A 297 30.97 -5.39 24.62
C LYS A 297 29.69 -5.79 25.36
N PRO A 298 29.81 -6.43 26.55
CA PRO A 298 28.67 -6.75 27.40
C PRO A 298 27.97 -5.47 27.87
N CYS A 299 26.69 -5.61 28.19
CA CYS A 299 25.81 -4.55 28.64
C CYS A 299 26.48 -3.67 29.70
N VAL A 300 26.65 -2.37 29.40
CA VAL A 300 27.26 -1.45 30.38
C VAL A 300 26.17 -0.95 31.30
N ASP A 301 26.27 -1.29 32.59
CA ASP A 301 25.41 -0.73 33.64
C ASP A 301 25.91 0.65 34.05
N LEU A 302 25.16 1.72 33.73
CA LEU A 302 25.52 3.09 34.08
C LEU A 302 24.66 3.60 35.20
N ARG A 303 25.30 4.06 36.27
CA ARG A 303 24.65 4.72 37.41
C ARG A 303 25.15 6.14 37.54
N PHE A 304 24.23 7.09 37.42
CA PHE A 304 24.53 8.51 37.60
C PHE A 304 23.32 9.25 38.18
N ARG A 305 23.59 10.41 38.76
CA ARG A 305 22.56 11.32 39.29
C ARG A 305 22.08 12.25 38.18
N ILE A 306 20.78 12.55 38.17
CA ILE A 306 20.19 13.50 37.23
C ILE A 306 19.80 14.83 37.87
N VAL A 307 19.74 15.87 37.04
CA VAL A 307 19.24 17.20 37.39
C VAL A 307 17.98 17.43 36.57
N GLN A 308 16.82 17.42 37.24
CA GLN A 308 15.54 17.66 36.57
C GLN A 308 15.29 19.17 36.41
N PRO A 309 14.88 19.65 35.22
CA PRO A 309 14.61 21.08 34.99
C PRO A 309 13.45 21.65 35.83
N ALA A 310 12.50 20.80 36.24
CA ALA A 310 11.31 21.21 37.00
C ALA A 310 11.62 21.58 38.47
N TRP A 311 12.81 21.27 38.96
CA TRP A 311 13.23 21.47 40.34
C TRP A 311 14.00 22.79 40.31
N GLY A 312 13.40 23.86 40.87
CA GLY A 312 13.98 25.20 40.82
C GLY A 312 15.44 25.22 41.26
N ARG A 313 16.21 26.22 40.79
CA ARG A 313 17.66 26.41 41.07
C ARG A 313 17.94 26.33 42.59
N GLY A 314 18.20 25.14 43.12
CA GLY A 314 18.44 24.92 44.55
C GLY A 314 18.00 23.56 45.09
N GLU A 315 17.03 22.88 44.46
CA GLU A 315 16.60 21.53 44.86
C GLU A 315 17.26 20.48 43.95
N MET A 316 18.49 20.08 44.29
CA MET A 316 19.15 18.93 43.68
C MET A 316 18.73 17.66 44.42
N ASP A 317 17.77 16.93 43.86
CA ASP A 317 17.53 15.55 44.28
C ASP A 317 18.39 14.59 43.46
N SER A 318 19.36 13.98 44.13
CA SER A 318 20.28 13.02 43.55
C SER A 318 19.60 11.65 43.38
N SER A 319 18.60 11.57 42.50
CA SER A 319 18.04 10.29 42.09
C SER A 319 19.05 9.53 41.23
N ARG A 320 19.42 8.30 41.64
CA ARG A 320 20.29 7.43 40.85
C ARG A 320 19.46 6.73 39.78
N ILE A 321 19.93 6.81 38.53
CA ILE A 321 19.32 6.06 37.44
C ILE A 321 20.30 5.02 36.94
N ARG A 322 19.79 3.81 36.72
CA ARG A 322 20.50 2.68 36.11
C ARG A 322 20.18 2.64 34.62
N ILE A 323 21.16 2.63 33.72
CA ILE A 323 20.96 2.40 32.27
C ILE A 323 21.67 1.12 31.86
N GLY A 324 20.96 0.16 31.27
CA GLY A 324 21.57 -0.91 30.47
C GLY A 324 21.80 -0.45 29.02
N LEU A 325 22.93 -0.84 28.40
CA LEU A 325 23.21 -0.61 26.98
C LEU A 325 23.59 -1.95 26.32
N GLY A 326 22.67 -2.64 25.63
CA GLY A 326 22.88 -3.97 25.04
C GLY A 326 23.30 -3.98 23.56
N SER A 327 24.07 -4.99 23.13
CA SER A 327 24.70 -5.08 21.80
C SER A 327 23.93 -5.88 20.72
N ALA A 328 22.89 -6.63 21.07
CA ALA A 328 22.09 -7.36 20.09
C ALA A 328 20.61 -7.27 20.46
N TRP A 329 19.86 -6.51 19.65
CA TRP A 329 18.46 -6.11 19.84
C TRP A 329 18.19 -5.06 20.95
N ARG A 330 17.82 -3.86 20.49
CA ARG A 330 16.89 -2.87 21.07
C ARG A 330 16.97 -2.60 22.58
N GLY A 331 17.42 -1.39 22.91
CA GLY A 331 17.00 -0.65 24.10
C GLY A 331 17.29 -1.32 25.42
N GLY A 332 18.36 -0.90 26.11
CA GLY A 332 18.53 -1.37 27.47
C GLY A 332 17.59 -0.64 28.45
N PRO A 333 17.14 -1.34 29.49
CA PRO A 333 16.19 -0.81 30.46
C PRO A 333 16.84 0.28 31.30
N MET A 334 16.06 1.30 31.64
CA MET A 334 16.48 2.41 32.48
C MET A 334 15.63 2.48 33.74
N ASP A 335 16.15 2.08 34.90
CA ASP A 335 15.38 1.97 36.15
C ASP A 335 15.79 3.06 37.17
N ARG A 336 14.83 3.64 37.88
CA ARG A 336 15.05 4.68 38.88
C ARG A 336 15.08 4.06 40.28
N ASP A 337 16.27 4.00 40.88
CA ASP A 337 16.48 3.49 42.23
C ASP A 337 16.40 4.66 43.23
N ILE A 338 15.27 4.81 43.93
CA ILE A 338 15.08 5.86 44.94
C ILE A 338 15.67 5.37 46.27
N GLN A 339 16.98 5.53 46.44
CA GLN A 339 17.60 5.35 47.75
C GLN A 339 17.58 6.68 48.53
N GLY A 340 16.76 6.71 49.58
CA GLY A 340 16.95 7.48 50.82
C GLY A 340 17.20 8.99 50.70
N ARG A 341 16.22 9.80 51.13
CA ARG A 341 16.44 11.17 51.59
C ARG A 341 17.52 11.18 52.68
N ASP A 342 18.76 11.45 52.32
CA ASP A 342 19.72 12.00 53.29
C ASP A 342 19.37 13.47 53.48
N ARG A 343 18.44 13.72 54.40
CA ARG A 343 18.30 15.04 55.04
C ARG A 343 19.41 15.16 56.06
N GLY A 344 20.61 15.50 55.58
CA GLY A 344 21.69 15.99 56.44
C GLY A 344 21.39 17.44 56.85
N LEU A 345 20.95 17.62 58.09
CA LEU A 345 21.29 18.80 58.88
C LEU A 345 22.25 18.35 59.98
#